data_AF-A0A7C6RSJ1-F1
#
_entry.id   AF-A0A7C6RSJ1-F1
#
_cell.length_a   1.000
_cell.length_b   1.000
_cell.length_c   1.000
_cell.angle_alpha   90.00
_cell.angle_beta   90.00
_cell.angle_gamma   90.00
#
_symmetry.space_group_name_H-M   'P 1'
#
loop_
_entity.id
_entity.type
_entity.pdbx_description
1 polymer ?
#
loop_
_entity_poly.entity_id
_entity_poly.type
_entity_poly.pdbx_seq_one_letter_code
_entity_poly.pdbx_strand_id
1 'polypeptide(L)'
;ANIQRIFKRYRKAKASRRHSEEQLAGILAEKAYLEEVLLQIEQADSPALLREIERELMGTGYLEQRTTRQKERKTASPGPDRYLSPDGITILVGRNNRQNDELTFHLTGPNHLWLHARGTPGSHVAIMAEGEIPHHTLVLAAQLAAYFSAQRTSPKAEVDYTLRKYVRKPKGAKPGFVHYERARTIIVDPTGFTPPTKQ
;
A
#
# COMPACT_ATOMS: atom_id res chain seq x y z
N ALA A 1 -19.43 49.89 16.27
CA ALA A 1 -20.03 49.14 15.15
C ALA A 1 -19.02 48.43 14.22
N ASN A 2 -17.86 49.04 13.88
CA ASN A 2 -16.93 48.47 12.88
C ASN A 2 -16.13 47.23 13.36
N ILE A 3 -15.75 47.20 14.64
CA ILE A 3 -14.93 46.13 15.24
C ILE A 3 -15.65 44.76 15.26
N GLN A 4 -16.93 44.73 15.64
CA GLN A 4 -17.74 43.51 15.63
C GLN A 4 -17.89 42.91 14.22
N ARG A 5 -18.00 43.76 13.19
CA ARG A 5 -18.04 43.32 11.78
C ARG A 5 -16.72 42.69 11.34
N ILE A 6 -15.59 43.27 11.75
CA ILE A 6 -14.25 42.73 11.47
C ILE A 6 -14.08 41.37 12.16
N PHE A 7 -14.45 41.24 13.45
CA PHE A 7 -14.40 39.96 14.17
C PHE A 7 -15.30 38.88 13.55
N LYS A 8 -16.51 39.25 13.07
CA LYS A 8 -17.41 38.32 12.37
C LYS A 8 -16.79 37.82 11.06
N ARG A 9 -16.17 38.71 10.27
CA ARG A 9 -15.45 38.33 9.03
C ARG A 9 -14.26 37.42 9.35
N TYR A 10 -13.47 37.74 10.36
CA TYR A 10 -12.35 36.90 10.80
C TYR A 10 -12.80 35.50 11.21
N ARG A 11 -13.85 35.38 12.06
CA ARG A 11 -14.38 34.08 12.48
C ARG A 11 -14.88 33.25 11.29
N LYS A 12 -15.59 33.88 10.34
CA LYS A 12 -16.05 33.21 9.11
C LYS A 12 -14.88 32.76 8.25
N ALA A 13 -13.88 33.62 8.04
CA ALA A 13 -12.69 33.28 7.26
C ALA A 13 -11.89 32.14 7.92
N LYS A 14 -11.73 32.16 9.25
CA LYS A 14 -11.06 31.09 10.01
C LYS A 14 -11.79 29.76 9.88
N ALA A 15 -13.12 29.76 10.01
CA ALA A 15 -13.93 28.55 9.85
C ALA A 15 -13.87 28.02 8.40
N SER A 16 -13.97 28.92 7.41
CA SER A 16 -13.84 28.56 6.00
C SER A 16 -12.47 27.97 5.69
N ARG A 17 -11.39 28.57 6.23
CA ARG A 17 -10.03 28.07 6.03
C ARG A 17 -9.88 26.64 6.58
N ARG A 18 -10.35 26.42 7.81
CA ARG A 18 -10.32 25.08 8.43
C ARG A 18 -11.10 24.05 7.58
N HIS A 19 -12.28 24.41 7.11
CA HIS A 19 -13.09 23.52 6.28
C HIS A 19 -12.39 23.20 4.94
N SER A 20 -11.80 24.21 4.29
CA SER A 20 -11.02 24.01 3.07
C SER A 20 -9.77 23.17 3.30
N GLU A 21 -9.07 23.34 4.42
CA GLU A 21 -7.93 22.51 4.82
C GLU A 21 -8.34 21.04 5.01
N GLU A 22 -9.48 20.78 5.68
CA GLU A 22 -10.03 19.43 5.86
C GLU A 22 -10.44 18.78 4.53
N GLN A 23 -11.09 19.54 3.64
CA GLN A 23 -11.47 19.07 2.28
C GLN A 23 -10.24 18.75 1.43
N LEU A 24 -9.23 19.64 1.43
CA LEU A 24 -7.99 19.44 0.68
C LEU A 24 -7.26 18.17 1.14
N ALA A 25 -7.17 17.94 2.46
CA ALA A 25 -6.57 16.73 3.00
C ALA A 25 -7.31 15.46 2.54
N GLY A 26 -8.65 15.49 2.52
CA GLY A 26 -9.47 14.39 2.01
C GLY A 26 -9.23 14.11 0.53
N ILE A 27 -9.23 15.15 -0.31
CA ILE A 27 -8.99 15.04 -1.76
C ILE A 27 -7.59 14.49 -2.05
N LEU A 28 -6.56 14.95 -1.33
CA LEU A 28 -5.20 14.46 -1.51
C LEU A 28 -5.06 12.99 -1.12
N ALA A 29 -5.69 12.56 -0.02
CA ALA A 29 -5.72 11.16 0.38
C ALA A 29 -6.48 10.29 -0.63
N GLU A 30 -7.56 10.82 -1.22
CA GLU A 30 -8.29 10.15 -2.28
C GLU A 30 -7.46 10.01 -3.56
N LYS A 31 -6.80 11.08 -3.99
CA LYS A 31 -5.87 11.07 -5.13
C LYS A 31 -4.79 10.00 -4.95
N ALA A 32 -4.13 9.98 -3.79
CA ALA A 32 -3.08 8.99 -3.49
C ALA A 32 -3.58 7.55 -3.60
N TYR A 33 -4.80 7.27 -3.10
CA TYR A 33 -5.42 5.95 -3.24
C TYR A 33 -5.70 5.58 -4.71
N LEU A 34 -6.21 6.52 -5.51
CA LEU A 34 -6.48 6.24 -6.93
C LEU A 34 -5.19 6.06 -7.73
N GLU A 35 -4.11 6.77 -7.39
CA GLU A 35 -2.78 6.56 -7.98
C GLU A 35 -2.21 5.18 -7.65
N GLU A 36 -2.43 4.69 -6.42
CA GLU A 36 -2.11 3.31 -6.01
C GLU A 36 -2.89 2.26 -6.80
N VAL A 37 -4.22 2.44 -6.93
CA VAL A 37 -5.05 1.53 -7.73
C VAL A 37 -4.63 1.53 -9.19
N LEU A 38 -4.32 2.69 -9.77
CA LEU A 38 -3.86 2.79 -11.16
C LEU A 38 -2.57 1.98 -11.37
N LEU A 39 -1.61 2.14 -10.47
CA LEU A 39 -0.36 1.37 -10.51
C LEU A 39 -0.62 -0.14 -10.46
N GLN A 40 -1.53 -0.58 -9.59
CA GLN A 40 -1.89 -2.00 -9.46
C GLN A 40 -2.53 -2.55 -10.75
N ILE A 41 -3.35 -1.75 -11.43
CA ILE A 41 -3.94 -2.12 -12.72
C ILE A 41 -2.85 -2.22 -13.81
N GLU A 42 -1.95 -1.25 -13.89
CA GLU A 42 -0.85 -1.24 -14.86
C GLU A 42 0.11 -2.41 -14.68
N GLN A 43 0.33 -2.82 -13.42
CA GLN A 43 1.21 -3.93 -13.07
C GLN A 43 0.51 -5.29 -13.02
N ALA A 44 -0.80 -5.36 -13.30
CA ALA A 44 -1.54 -6.60 -13.22
C ALA A 44 -1.14 -7.57 -14.34
N ASP A 45 -0.67 -8.76 -13.95
CA ASP A 45 -0.18 -9.82 -14.83
C ASP A 45 -1.24 -10.90 -15.10
N SER A 46 -2.43 -10.81 -14.51
CA SER A 46 -3.50 -11.78 -14.71
C SER A 46 -4.91 -11.16 -14.69
N PRO A 47 -5.86 -11.74 -15.46
CA PRO A 47 -7.27 -11.35 -15.38
C PRO A 47 -7.90 -11.60 -13.99
N ALA A 48 -7.34 -12.53 -13.21
CA ALA A 48 -7.79 -12.80 -11.86
C ALA A 48 -7.52 -11.62 -10.92
N LEU A 49 -6.31 -11.04 -11.00
CA LEU A 49 -5.92 -9.88 -10.21
C LEU A 49 -6.77 -8.65 -10.56
N LEU A 50 -7.03 -8.41 -11.85
CA LEU A 50 -7.92 -7.32 -12.28
C LEU A 50 -9.34 -7.45 -11.69
N ARG A 51 -9.89 -8.68 -11.63
CA ARG A 51 -11.19 -8.93 -10.97
C ARG A 51 -11.16 -8.72 -9.46
N GLU A 52 -10.00 -8.82 -8.79
CA GLU A 52 -9.87 -8.48 -7.38
C GLU A 52 -9.88 -6.97 -7.17
N ILE A 53 -9.13 -6.24 -8.01
CA ILE A 53 -9.11 -4.77 -7.99
C ILE A 53 -10.52 -4.21 -8.30
N GLU A 54 -11.22 -4.79 -9.28
CA GLU A 54 -12.61 -4.41 -9.59
C GLU A 54 -13.53 -4.61 -8.37
N ARG A 55 -13.39 -5.76 -7.68
CA ARG A 55 -14.14 -6.04 -6.44
C ARG A 55 -13.80 -5.07 -5.31
N GLU A 56 -12.54 -4.65 -5.19
CA GLU A 56 -12.12 -3.62 -4.24
C GLU A 56 -12.78 -2.27 -4.55
N LEU A 57 -12.78 -1.86 -5.83
CA LEU A 57 -13.42 -0.63 -6.27
C LEU A 57 -14.93 -0.63 -6.08
N MET A 58 -15.58 -1.78 -6.27
CA MET A 58 -17.00 -1.96 -5.90
C MET A 58 -17.22 -1.85 -4.39
N GLY A 59 -16.35 -2.45 -3.58
CA GLY A 59 -16.45 -2.40 -2.11
C GLY A 59 -16.18 -1.01 -1.52
N THR A 60 -15.40 -0.18 -2.21
CA THR A 60 -15.11 1.21 -1.82
C THR A 60 -16.09 2.23 -2.40
N GLY A 61 -17.02 1.80 -3.27
CA GLY A 61 -18.08 2.63 -3.82
C GLY A 61 -17.69 3.43 -5.07
N TYR A 62 -16.52 3.16 -5.67
CA TYR A 62 -16.11 3.76 -6.94
C TYR A 62 -16.77 3.13 -8.16
N LEU A 63 -17.18 1.86 -8.05
CA LEU A 63 -17.92 1.14 -9.07
C LEU A 63 -19.26 0.67 -8.52
N GLU A 64 -20.31 0.79 -9.34
CA GLU A 64 -21.60 0.22 -9.01
C GLU A 64 -21.56 -1.31 -9.11
N GLN A 65 -22.17 -2.00 -8.14
CA GLN A 65 -22.39 -3.44 -8.26
C GLN A 65 -23.38 -3.71 -9.40
N ARG A 66 -22.90 -4.31 -10.49
CA ARG A 66 -23.80 -4.82 -11.52
C ARG A 66 -24.74 -5.86 -10.91
N THR A 67 -26.05 -5.62 -11.01
CA THR A 67 -27.13 -6.42 -10.41
C THR A 67 -27.27 -7.84 -10.94
N THR A 68 -26.38 -8.29 -11.83
CA THR A 68 -26.37 -9.67 -12.29
C THR A 68 -25.90 -10.59 -11.17
N ARG A 69 -26.89 -11.19 -10.48
CA ARG A 69 -26.79 -12.38 -9.65
C ARG A 69 -26.19 -13.56 -10.45
N GLN A 70 -24.94 -13.48 -10.86
CA GLN A 70 -24.14 -14.68 -10.91
C GLN A 70 -23.47 -14.79 -9.56
N LYS A 71 -23.88 -15.82 -8.82
CA LYS A 71 -23.17 -16.33 -7.66
C LYS A 71 -21.83 -16.82 -8.19
N GLU A 72 -20.93 -15.90 -8.55
CA GLU A 72 -19.55 -16.22 -8.84
C GLU A 72 -19.10 -17.01 -7.62
N ARG A 73 -18.82 -18.30 -7.84
CA ARG A 73 -18.23 -19.16 -6.82
C ARG A 73 -17.12 -18.32 -6.21
N LYS A 74 -17.06 -18.26 -4.87
CA LYS A 74 -15.92 -17.70 -4.14
C LYS A 74 -14.70 -18.51 -4.56
N THR A 75 -14.15 -18.24 -5.74
CA THR A 75 -12.83 -18.67 -6.13
C THR A 75 -11.96 -18.07 -5.05
N ALA A 76 -11.25 -18.94 -4.34
CA ALA A 76 -10.29 -18.51 -3.34
C ALA A 76 -9.44 -17.44 -4.01
N SER A 77 -9.50 -16.21 -3.51
CA SER A 77 -8.62 -15.14 -3.93
C SER A 77 -7.20 -15.73 -3.84
N PRO A 78 -6.41 -15.79 -4.92
CA PRO A 78 -4.98 -16.02 -4.76
C PRO A 78 -4.50 -14.99 -3.73
N GLY A 79 -3.97 -15.47 -2.61
CA GLY A 79 -3.43 -14.60 -1.57
C GLY A 79 -2.21 -13.82 -2.09
N PRO A 80 -1.50 -13.10 -1.21
CA PRO A 80 -0.27 -12.43 -1.61
C PRO A 80 0.71 -13.38 -2.30
N ASP A 81 1.43 -12.86 -3.30
CA ASP A 81 2.46 -13.61 -4.03
C ASP A 81 3.55 -14.06 -3.05
N ARG A 82 3.98 -15.32 -3.19
CA ARG A 82 4.99 -15.93 -2.33
C ARG A 82 6.30 -16.08 -3.09
N TYR A 83 7.37 -15.60 -2.50
CA TYR A 83 8.73 -15.74 -3.00
C TYR A 83 9.60 -16.41 -1.95
N LEU A 84 10.61 -17.16 -2.40
CA LEU A 84 11.62 -17.74 -1.53
C LEU A 84 12.94 -17.01 -1.75
N SER A 85 13.56 -16.57 -0.67
CA SER A 85 14.89 -16.01 -0.73
C SER A 85 15.96 -17.09 -0.90
N PRO A 86 17.19 -16.73 -1.32
CA PRO A 86 18.31 -17.67 -1.35
C PRO A 86 18.62 -18.30 0.03
N ASP A 87 18.28 -17.63 1.14
CA ASP A 87 18.35 -18.17 2.51
C ASP A 87 17.27 -19.22 2.84
N GLY A 88 16.29 -19.44 1.95
CA GLY A 88 15.12 -20.25 2.27
C GLY A 88 14.07 -19.54 3.12
N ILE A 89 14.11 -18.20 3.21
CA ILE A 89 13.14 -17.40 3.95
C ILE A 89 11.99 -17.00 3.00
N THR A 90 10.76 -17.15 3.47
CA THR A 90 9.57 -16.75 2.69
C THR A 90 9.39 -15.24 2.72
N ILE A 91 9.18 -14.65 1.54
CA ILE A 91 8.82 -13.25 1.34
C ILE A 91 7.42 -13.21 0.72
N LEU A 92 6.53 -12.42 1.31
CA LEU A 92 5.17 -12.18 0.80
C LEU A 92 5.10 -10.81 0.12
N VAL A 93 4.37 -10.70 -0.98
CA VAL A 93 4.13 -9.45 -1.72
C VAL A 93 2.64 -9.31 -2.01
N GLY A 94 2.02 -8.24 -1.52
CA GLY A 94 0.62 -7.93 -1.84
C GLY A 94 0.50 -7.27 -3.21
N ARG A 95 -0.38 -7.78 -4.08
CA ARG A 95 -0.54 -7.29 -5.46
C ARG A 95 -1.70 -6.31 -5.65
N ASN A 96 -2.50 -6.11 -4.60
CA ASN A 96 -3.54 -5.09 -4.51
C ASN A 96 -3.71 -4.61 -3.07
N ASN A 97 -4.48 -3.56 -2.84
CA ASN A 97 -4.63 -2.98 -1.50
C ASN A 97 -5.30 -3.94 -0.50
N ARG A 98 -6.21 -4.79 -0.97
CA ARG A 98 -6.83 -5.83 -0.12
C ARG A 98 -5.80 -6.86 0.36
N GLN A 99 -4.96 -7.35 -0.54
CA GLN A 99 -3.86 -8.26 -0.22
C GLN A 99 -2.81 -7.58 0.64
N ASN A 100 -2.54 -6.28 0.42
CA ASN A 100 -1.65 -5.48 1.26
C ASN A 100 -2.13 -5.41 2.71
N ASP A 101 -3.43 -5.21 2.93
CA ASP A 101 -4.02 -5.22 4.28
C ASP A 101 -4.00 -6.63 4.90
N GLU A 102 -4.31 -7.65 4.12
CA GLU A 102 -4.28 -9.05 4.57
C GLU A 102 -2.85 -9.46 4.98
N LEU A 103 -1.87 -9.15 4.13
CA LEU A 103 -0.44 -9.37 4.38
C LEU A 103 0.00 -8.64 5.66
N THR A 104 -0.25 -7.34 5.76
CA THR A 104 0.25 -6.53 6.88
C THR A 104 -0.46 -6.83 8.19
N PHE A 105 -1.75 -7.11 8.19
CA PHE A 105 -2.52 -7.19 9.43
C PHE A 105 -2.92 -8.61 9.85
N HIS A 106 -3.01 -9.56 8.94
CA HIS A 106 -3.53 -10.90 9.22
C HIS A 106 -2.49 -12.02 9.05
N LEU A 107 -1.65 -11.94 8.02
CA LEU A 107 -0.66 -12.99 7.74
C LEU A 107 0.65 -12.80 8.50
N THR A 108 1.02 -11.56 8.82
CA THR A 108 2.31 -11.23 9.43
C THR A 108 2.23 -11.07 10.95
N GLY A 109 3.23 -11.64 11.63
CA GLY A 109 3.43 -11.46 13.07
C GLY A 109 4.01 -10.08 13.41
N PRO A 110 3.93 -9.64 14.68
CA PRO A 110 4.41 -8.33 15.11
C PRO A 110 5.93 -8.12 14.93
N ASN A 111 6.70 -9.21 14.91
CA ASN A 111 8.16 -9.21 14.77
C ASN A 111 8.64 -9.48 13.34
N HIS A 112 7.74 -9.69 12.39
CA HIS A 112 8.12 -9.78 10.98
C HIS A 112 8.50 -8.39 10.45
N LEU A 113 9.44 -8.36 9.49
CA LEU A 113 9.77 -7.13 8.77
C LEU A 113 8.70 -6.84 7.71
N TRP A 114 8.28 -5.59 7.67
CA TRP A 114 7.42 -5.01 6.65
C TRP A 114 8.23 -3.98 5.85
N LEU A 115 8.06 -3.96 4.54
CA LEU A 115 8.77 -3.10 3.60
C LEU A 115 7.79 -2.45 2.62
N HIS A 116 8.11 -1.23 2.19
CA HIS A 116 7.36 -0.48 1.19
C HIS A 116 8.22 0.60 0.54
N ALA A 117 7.95 0.92 -0.73
CA ALA A 117 8.65 1.99 -1.44
C ALA A 117 8.38 3.36 -0.79
N ARG A 118 9.42 4.14 -0.55
CA ARG A 118 9.30 5.36 0.24
C ARG A 118 8.64 6.48 -0.55
N GLY A 119 7.55 7.04 -0.01
CA GLY A 119 6.91 8.24 -0.55
C GLY A 119 6.19 8.06 -1.89
N THR A 120 6.04 6.83 -2.38
CA THR A 120 5.41 6.52 -3.66
C THR A 120 4.44 5.35 -3.52
N PRO A 121 3.40 5.25 -4.36
CA PRO A 121 2.52 4.09 -4.38
C PRO A 121 3.28 2.78 -4.66
N GLY A 122 2.85 1.69 -4.04
CA GLY A 122 3.49 0.39 -4.20
C GLY A 122 2.99 -0.73 -3.30
N SER A 123 3.49 -1.92 -3.59
CA SER A 123 3.12 -3.15 -2.90
C SER A 123 3.69 -3.23 -1.48
N HIS A 124 2.92 -3.75 -0.54
CA HIS A 124 3.44 -4.14 0.76
C HIS A 124 4.22 -5.45 0.63
N VAL A 125 5.42 -5.48 1.21
CA VAL A 125 6.25 -6.68 1.24
C VAL A 125 6.55 -7.06 2.67
N ALA A 126 6.51 -8.36 2.99
CA ALA A 126 6.88 -8.84 4.31
C ALA A 126 7.81 -10.04 4.27
N ILE A 127 8.76 -10.07 5.21
CA ILE A 127 9.69 -11.17 5.39
C ILE A 127 9.17 -12.02 6.55
N MET A 128 8.86 -13.28 6.28
CA MET A 128 8.25 -14.23 7.21
C MET A 128 9.32 -14.91 8.07
N ALA A 129 10.12 -14.11 8.76
CA ALA A 129 11.13 -14.55 9.71
C ALA A 129 11.21 -13.57 10.88
N GLU A 130 11.67 -14.07 12.02
CA GLU A 130 11.94 -13.28 13.22
C GLU A 130 13.44 -13.26 13.52
N GLY A 131 13.90 -12.19 14.18
CA GLY A 131 15.29 -12.04 14.57
C GLY A 131 16.15 -11.35 13.52
N GLU A 132 17.42 -11.77 13.43
CA GLU A 132 18.37 -11.19 12.49
C GLU A 132 18.12 -11.73 11.09
N ILE A 133 17.71 -10.83 10.20
CA ILE A 133 17.40 -11.15 8.80
C ILE A 133 18.68 -11.02 7.98
N PRO A 134 19.10 -12.07 7.24
CA PRO A 134 20.30 -11.99 6.43
C PRO A 134 20.18 -10.88 5.38
N HIS A 135 21.30 -10.22 5.11
CA HIS A 135 21.31 -9.03 4.26
C HIS A 135 20.74 -9.30 2.87
N HIS A 136 20.96 -10.49 2.31
CA HIS A 136 20.51 -10.79 0.96
C HIS A 136 19.00 -11.03 0.86
N THR A 137 18.33 -11.62 1.85
CA THR A 137 16.86 -11.63 1.81
C THR A 137 16.26 -10.23 2.05
N LEU A 138 16.92 -9.38 2.86
CA LEU A 138 16.49 -7.99 3.02
C LEU A 138 16.58 -7.23 1.70
N VAL A 139 17.70 -7.37 0.97
CA VAL A 139 17.89 -6.74 -0.35
C VAL A 139 16.88 -7.29 -1.36
N LEU A 140 16.64 -8.60 -1.40
CA LEU A 140 15.64 -9.19 -2.29
C LEU A 140 14.23 -8.66 -1.99
N ALA A 141 13.84 -8.60 -0.72
CA ALA A 141 12.54 -8.06 -0.32
C ALA A 141 12.41 -6.58 -0.70
N ALA A 142 13.48 -5.80 -0.53
CA ALA A 142 13.50 -4.40 -0.94
C ALA A 142 13.42 -4.25 -2.46
N GLN A 143 14.11 -5.09 -3.23
CA GLN A 143 14.00 -5.12 -4.70
C GLN A 143 12.58 -5.47 -5.15
N LEU A 144 11.92 -6.43 -4.50
CA LEU A 144 10.51 -6.75 -4.76
C LEU A 144 9.60 -5.55 -4.46
N ALA A 145 9.79 -4.88 -3.32
CA ALA A 145 9.01 -3.69 -2.95
C ALA A 145 9.21 -2.55 -3.97
N ALA A 146 10.45 -2.31 -4.40
CA ALA A 146 10.76 -1.31 -5.40
C ALA A 146 10.22 -1.68 -6.80
N TYR A 147 10.35 -2.94 -7.21
CA TYR A 147 9.87 -3.43 -8.50
C TYR A 147 8.35 -3.35 -8.63
N PHE A 148 7.61 -3.63 -7.56
CA PHE A 148 6.15 -3.52 -7.52
C PHE A 148 5.66 -2.17 -6.97
N SER A 149 6.43 -1.11 -7.24
CA SER A 149 6.08 0.28 -6.91
C SER A 149 6.20 1.19 -8.12
N ALA A 150 5.81 2.45 -7.96
CA ALA A 150 6.07 3.48 -8.97
C ALA A 150 7.57 3.73 -9.22
N GLN A 151 8.47 3.28 -8.33
CA GLN A 151 9.93 3.42 -8.47
C GLN A 151 10.59 2.30 -9.27
N ARG A 152 9.84 1.41 -9.92
CA ARG A 152 10.36 0.26 -10.68
C ARG A 152 11.46 0.61 -11.69
N THR A 153 11.39 1.79 -12.30
CA THR A 153 12.35 2.27 -13.31
C THR A 153 13.43 3.20 -12.75
N SER A 154 13.41 3.47 -11.44
CA SER A 154 14.42 4.30 -10.77
C SER A 154 15.63 3.46 -10.38
N PRO A 155 16.87 3.80 -10.79
CA PRO A 155 18.06 3.05 -10.42
C PRO A 155 18.46 3.20 -8.94
N LYS A 156 17.85 4.16 -8.24
CA LYS A 156 18.04 4.40 -6.81
C LYS A 156 16.68 4.49 -6.14
N ALA A 157 16.01 3.35 -6.04
CA ALA A 157 14.72 3.27 -5.36
C ALA A 157 14.94 3.22 -3.85
N GLU A 158 14.28 4.11 -3.12
CA GLU A 158 14.30 4.12 -1.65
C GLU A 158 13.17 3.24 -1.12
N VAL A 159 13.53 2.28 -0.26
CA VAL A 159 12.58 1.36 0.37
C VAL A 159 12.70 1.47 1.87
N ASP A 160 11.58 1.77 2.52
CA ASP A 160 11.48 1.79 3.97
C ASP A 160 11.14 0.40 4.49
N TYR A 161 11.80 0.01 5.57
CA TYR A 161 11.52 -1.22 6.29
C TYR A 161 11.43 -0.99 7.79
N THR A 162 10.49 -1.66 8.43
CA THR A 162 10.27 -1.61 9.89
C THR A 162 9.63 -2.91 10.37
N LEU A 163 9.55 -3.12 11.67
CA LEU A 163 8.80 -4.24 12.22
C LEU A 163 7.30 -3.98 12.06
N ARG A 164 6.52 -5.00 11.70
CA ARG A 164 5.06 -4.89 11.51
C ARG A 164 4.34 -4.27 12.70
N LYS A 165 4.81 -4.48 13.95
CA LYS A 165 4.22 -3.84 15.15
C LYS A 165 4.27 -2.31 15.15
N TYR A 166 5.14 -1.70 14.35
CA TYR A 166 5.22 -0.25 14.15
C TYR A 166 4.38 0.25 12.98
N VAL A 167 3.68 -0.65 12.27
CA VAL A 167 2.75 -0.33 11.20
C VAL A 167 1.32 -0.35 11.73
N ARG A 168 0.56 0.70 11.47
CA ARG A 168 -0.80 0.90 11.97
C ARG A 168 -1.71 1.41 10.86
N LYS A 169 -2.94 0.91 10.82
CA LYS A 169 -3.99 1.43 9.95
C LYS A 169 -4.86 2.43 10.71
N PRO A 170 -4.93 3.71 10.31
CA PRO A 170 -5.85 4.67 10.91
C PRO A 170 -7.31 4.24 10.73
N LYS A 171 -8.16 4.55 11.71
CA LYS A 171 -9.59 4.20 11.64
C LYS A 171 -10.25 4.92 10.46
N GLY A 172 -10.97 4.16 9.64
CA GLY A 172 -11.65 4.69 8.45
C GLY A 172 -10.74 4.96 7.25
N ALA A 173 -9.44 4.64 7.33
CA ALA A 173 -8.55 4.73 6.18
C ALA A 173 -8.92 3.68 5.13
N LYS A 174 -8.69 4.04 3.86
CA LYS A 174 -8.89 3.14 2.71
C LYS A 174 -7.99 1.90 2.82
N PRO A 175 -8.33 0.80 2.14
CA PRO A 175 -7.45 -0.37 2.06
C PRO A 175 -6.04 0.01 1.59
N GLY A 176 -5.03 -0.71 2.08
CA GLY A 176 -3.62 -0.46 1.73
C GLY A 176 -2.99 0.73 2.46
N PHE A 177 -3.77 1.71 2.92
CA PHE A 177 -3.22 2.87 3.62
C PHE A 177 -2.73 2.53 5.03
N VAL A 178 -1.46 2.80 5.28
CA VAL A 178 -0.81 2.56 6.57
C VAL A 178 0.03 3.75 7.02
N HIS A 179 0.11 3.92 8.33
CA HIS A 179 1.09 4.76 8.99
C HIS A 179 2.16 3.87 9.61
N TYR A 180 3.43 4.24 9.47
CA TYR A 180 4.51 3.48 10.07
C TYR A 180 5.53 4.41 10.72
N GLU A 181 6.16 3.89 11.77
CA GLU A 181 7.18 4.59 12.54
C GLU A 181 8.45 3.75 12.62
N ARG A 182 9.55 4.39 13.06
CA ARG A 182 10.85 3.72 13.31
C ARG A 182 11.40 2.97 12.10
N ALA A 183 11.06 3.44 10.90
CA ALA A 183 11.56 2.86 9.68
C ALA A 183 13.03 3.20 9.46
N ARG A 184 13.72 2.25 8.82
CA ARG A 184 15.03 2.44 8.22
C ARG A 184 14.86 2.37 6.72
N THR A 185 15.71 3.09 5.98
CA THR A 185 15.64 3.12 4.52
C THR A 185 16.82 2.36 3.94
N ILE A 186 16.57 1.56 2.91
CA ILE A 186 17.58 0.92 2.07
C ILE A 186 17.40 1.42 0.63
N ILE A 187 18.50 1.61 -0.08
CA ILE A 187 18.50 2.01 -1.49
C ILE A 187 18.80 0.77 -2.32
N VAL A 188 17.97 0.48 -3.31
CA VAL A 188 18.12 -0.65 -4.23
C VAL A 188 17.92 -0.21 -5.68
N ASP A 189 18.48 -0.99 -6.60
CA ASP A 189 18.27 -0.82 -8.04
C ASP A 189 17.31 -1.92 -8.56
N PRO A 190 16.04 -1.60 -8.86
CA PRO A 190 15.07 -2.51 -9.48
C PRO A 190 15.13 -2.58 -11.01
N THR A 191 15.93 -1.75 -11.70
CA THR A 191 15.82 -1.57 -13.17
C THR A 191 16.16 -2.82 -13.98
N GLY A 192 17.15 -3.60 -13.53
CA GLY A 192 17.52 -4.90 -14.09
C GLY A 192 17.00 -6.10 -13.30
N PHE A 193 16.16 -5.86 -12.30
CA PHE A 193 15.70 -6.91 -11.39
C PHE A 193 14.63 -7.77 -12.06
N THR A 194 14.87 -9.08 -12.10
CA THR A 194 13.87 -10.07 -12.48
C THR A 194 13.41 -10.79 -11.22
N PRO A 195 12.11 -10.71 -10.85
CA PRO A 195 11.63 -11.39 -9.66
C PRO A 195 11.81 -12.92 -9.81
N PRO A 196 12.17 -13.62 -8.73
CA PRO A 196 12.28 -15.08 -8.77
C PRO A 196 10.92 -15.74 -9.02
N THR A 197 10.92 -17.02 -9.38
CA THR A 197 9.67 -17.76 -9.62
C THR A 197 8.79 -17.75 -8.37
N LYS A 198 7.52 -17.40 -8.55
CA LYS A 198 6.49 -17.45 -7.50
C LYS A 198 6.31 -18.89 -7.03
N GLN A 199 6.15 -19.11 -5.72
CA GLN A 199 5.84 -20.42 -5.12
C GLN A 199 4.34 -20.68 -5.01
#